data_AF-A0A916D0J2-F1
#
_entry.id   AF-A0A916D0J2-F1
#
_cell.length_a   1.000
_cell.length_b   1.000
_cell.length_c   1.000
_cell.angle_alpha   90.00
_cell.angle_beta   90.00
_cell.angle_gamma   90.00
#
_symmetry.space_group_name_H-M   'P 1'
#
loop_
_entity.id
_entity.type
_entity.pdbx_description
1 polymer ?
#
loop_
_entity_poly.entity_id
_entity_poly.type
_entity_poly.pdbx_seq_one_letter_code
_entity_poly.pdbx_strand_id
1 'polypeptide(L)'
;MKEHIFADRVANIAVTGTLVRLDLAVADELPKNQGDTPVFTVTHRVLMPLDAFMSFVQMQEGIVAQLVKDGIIRKQEPKDAAPPVEN
;
A
#
# COMPACT_ATOMS: atom_id res chain seq x y z
N MET A 1 -22.36 14.11 -7.33
CA MET A 1 -20.99 14.66 -7.25
C MET A 1 -20.06 13.53 -6.85
N LYS A 2 -18.85 13.46 -7.42
CA LYS A 2 -17.83 12.51 -6.99
C LYS A 2 -16.97 13.18 -5.93
N GLU A 3 -16.74 12.50 -4.82
CA GLU A 3 -15.85 12.97 -3.77
C GLU A 3 -14.43 12.49 -4.08
N HIS A 4 -13.47 13.41 -4.00
CA HIS A 4 -12.05 13.10 -4.14
C HIS A 4 -11.42 13.15 -2.76
N ILE A 5 -10.87 12.02 -2.32
CA ILE A 5 -10.12 11.92 -1.07
C ILE A 5 -8.63 11.91 -1.38
N PHE A 6 -7.86 12.72 -0.66
CA PHE A 6 -6.40 12.69 -0.71
C PHE A 6 -5.88 11.85 0.45
N ALA A 7 -4.99 10.91 0.15
CA ALA A 7 -4.33 10.06 1.14
C ALA A 7 -2.88 9.83 0.70
N ASP A 8 -1.96 9.88 1.65
CA ASP A 8 -0.54 9.62 1.38
C ASP A 8 -0.25 8.13 1.32
N ARG A 9 -0.97 7.33 2.11
CA ARG A 9 -0.82 5.86 2.11
C ARG A 9 -2.04 5.11 2.62
N VAL A 10 -2.07 3.83 2.28
CA VAL A 10 -2.89 2.82 2.97
C VAL A 10 -2.16 2.45 4.26
N ALA A 11 -2.75 2.78 5.40
CA ALA A 11 -2.20 2.48 6.72
C ALA A 11 -2.48 1.05 7.16
N ASN A 12 -3.63 0.49 6.77
CA ASN A 12 -4.01 -0.86 7.14
C ASN A 12 -5.03 -1.45 6.15
N ILE A 13 -4.99 -2.77 5.97
CA ILE A 13 -5.99 -3.54 5.23
C ILE A 13 -6.44 -4.68 6.15
N ALA A 14 -7.72 -4.71 6.48
CA ALA A 14 -8.31 -5.76 7.30
C ALA A 14 -9.40 -6.49 6.52
N VAL A 15 -9.40 -7.83 6.57
CA VAL A 15 -10.43 -8.67 5.97
C VAL A 15 -11.23 -9.31 7.09
N THR A 16 -12.55 -9.21 7.03
CA THR A 16 -13.46 -9.79 8.03
C THR A 16 -14.66 -10.39 7.31
N GLY A 17 -14.70 -11.72 7.24
CA GLY A 17 -15.68 -12.44 6.43
C GLY A 17 -15.57 -12.02 4.95
N THR A 18 -16.66 -11.49 4.41
CA THR A 18 -16.74 -11.02 3.02
C THR A 18 -16.46 -9.53 2.86
N LEU A 19 -16.09 -8.82 3.95
CA LEU A 19 -15.84 -7.39 3.95
C LEU A 19 -14.35 -7.08 4.10
N VAL A 20 -13.87 -6.12 3.32
CA VAL A 20 -12.51 -5.59 3.39
C VAL A 20 -12.58 -4.14 3.83
N ARG A 21 -11.73 -3.77 4.79
CA ARG A 21 -11.54 -2.41 5.27
C ARG A 21 -10.14 -1.93 4.90
N LEU A 22 -10.06 -0.82 4.17
CA LEU A 22 -8.83 -0.10 3.90
C LEU A 22 -8.83 1.18 4.71
N ASP A 23 -7.84 1.33 5.59
CA ASP A 23 -7.63 2.53 6.37
C ASP A 23 -6.64 3.42 5.62
N LEU A 24 -7.07 4.62 5.22
CA LEU A 24 -6.26 5.60 4.49
C LEU A 24 -5.75 6.67 5.44
N ALA A 25 -4.47 7.01 5.33
CA ALA A 25 -3.83 7.96 6.22
C ALA A 25 -3.13 9.10 5.49
N VAL A 26 -3.08 10.23 6.17
CA VAL A 26 -2.38 11.46 5.77
C VAL A 26 -1.30 11.76 6.80
N ALA A 27 -0.17 12.32 6.37
CA ALA A 27 0.87 12.79 7.27
C ALA A 27 0.40 14.07 8.00
N ASP A 28 0.37 14.05 9.33
CA ASP A 28 -0.09 15.19 10.14
C ASP A 28 0.98 16.28 10.26
N GLU A 29 2.23 15.88 10.51
CA GLU A 29 3.36 16.81 10.60
C GLU A 29 4.56 16.27 9.82
N LEU A 30 5.18 17.15 9.02
CA LEU A 30 6.49 16.89 8.46
C LEU A 30 7.52 16.90 9.60
N PRO A 31 8.46 15.93 9.66
CA PRO A 31 9.51 15.89 10.67
C PRO A 31 10.20 17.25 10.82
N LYS A 32 10.10 17.86 12.00
CA LYS A 32 10.72 19.18 12.27
C LYS A 32 12.24 19.06 12.44
N ASN A 33 12.72 17.86 12.80
CA ASN A 33 14.14 17.54 12.97
C ASN A 33 14.56 16.37 12.08
N GLN A 34 15.85 16.32 11.75
CA GLN A 34 16.45 15.21 11.00
C GLN A 34 16.45 13.94 11.87
N GLY A 35 15.59 12.98 11.52
CA GLY A 35 15.45 11.70 12.23
C GLY A 35 14.07 11.44 12.85
N ASP A 36 13.18 12.44 12.88
CA ASP A 36 11.81 12.20 13.34
C ASP A 36 11.03 11.37 12.31
N THR A 37 10.34 10.34 12.80
CA THR A 37 9.44 9.53 11.97
C THR A 37 8.16 10.32 11.72
N PRO A 38 7.74 10.54 10.46
CA PRO A 38 6.50 11.27 10.21
C PRO A 38 5.33 10.54 10.85
N VAL A 39 4.45 11.29 11.51
CA VAL A 39 3.23 10.78 12.15
C VAL A 39 2.12 10.80 11.11
N PHE A 40 1.40 9.68 10.99
CA PHE A 40 0.31 9.54 10.04
C PHE A 40 -0.98 9.22 10.77
N THR A 41 -2.03 9.93 10.41
CA THR A 41 -3.36 9.79 11.00
C THR A 41 -4.32 9.24 9.97
N VAL A 42 -5.10 8.23 10.37
CA VAL A 42 -6.14 7.63 9.53
C VAL A 42 -7.29 8.63 9.41
N THR A 43 -7.50 9.16 8.21
CA THR A 43 -8.54 10.15 7.93
C THR A 43 -9.79 9.53 7.32
N HIS A 44 -9.63 8.44 6.56
CA HIS A 44 -10.72 7.80 5.84
C HIS A 44 -10.64 6.28 5.95
N ARG A 45 -11.80 5.64 5.87
CA ARG A 45 -11.91 4.17 5.77
C ARG A 45 -12.77 3.82 4.57
N VAL A 46 -12.22 3.01 3.69
CA VAL A 46 -12.97 2.41 2.59
C VAL A 46 -13.42 1.03 3.03
N LEU A 47 -14.71 0.76 2.95
CA LEU A 47 -15.28 -0.56 3.17
C LEU A 47 -15.79 -1.08 1.84
N MET A 48 -15.35 -2.28 1.47
CA MET A 48 -15.76 -2.89 0.21
C MET A 48 -15.88 -4.41 0.31
N PRO A 49 -16.70 -5.04 -0.53
CA PRO A 49 -16.75 -6.50 -0.65
C PRO A 49 -15.40 -7.11 -1.06
N LEU A 50 -15.15 -8.35 -0.63
CA LEU A 50 -13.90 -9.07 -0.90
C LEU A 50 -13.66 -9.31 -2.39
N ASP A 51 -14.70 -9.65 -3.16
CA ASP A 51 -14.63 -9.85 -4.60
C ASP A 51 -14.24 -8.57 -5.35
N ALA A 52 -14.81 -7.43 -4.94
CA ALA A 52 -14.44 -6.12 -5.47
C ALA A 52 -12.97 -5.78 -5.14
N PHE A 53 -12.52 -6.11 -3.93
CA PHE A 53 -11.12 -5.92 -3.53
C PHE A 53 -10.15 -6.79 -4.36
N MET A 54 -10.50 -8.04 -4.66
CA MET A 54 -9.67 -8.91 -5.51
C MET A 54 -9.54 -8.37 -6.93
N SER A 55 -10.63 -7.84 -7.49
CA SER A 55 -10.59 -7.16 -8.79
C SER A 55 -9.69 -5.92 -8.78
N PHE A 56 -9.72 -5.15 -7.67
CA PHE A 56 -8.85 -4.00 -7.47
C PHE A 56 -7.36 -4.38 -7.37
N VAL A 57 -7.02 -5.49 -6.70
CA VAL A 57 -5.65 -6.00 -6.63
C VAL A 57 -5.15 -6.43 -8.01
N GLN A 58 -5.96 -7.20 -8.75
CA GLN A 58 -5.59 -7.66 -10.09
C GLN A 58 -5.34 -6.49 -11.06
N MET A 59 -6.14 -5.43 -10.96
CA MET A 59 -5.94 -4.22 -11.76
C MET A 59 -4.60 -3.55 -11.44
N GLN A 60 -4.23 -3.45 -10.17
CA GLN A 60 -2.94 -2.89 -9.76
C GLN A 60 -1.76 -3.73 -10.26
N GLU A 61 -1.84 -5.05 -10.19
CA GLU A 61 -0.80 -5.94 -10.72
C GLU A 61 -0.58 -5.72 -12.22
N GLY A 62 -1.66 -5.55 -12.98
CA GLY A 62 -1.60 -5.22 -14.41
C GLY A 62 -0.89 -3.88 -14.67
N ILE A 63 -1.21 -2.85 -13.88
CA ILE A 63 -0.54 -1.54 -13.96
C ILE A 63 0.95 -1.68 -13.65
N VAL A 64 1.30 -2.38 -12.57
CA VAL A 64 2.70 -2.63 -12.18
C VAL A 64 3.44 -3.36 -13.30
N ALA A 65 2.85 -4.41 -13.88
CA ALA A 65 3.46 -5.16 -14.97
C ALA A 65 3.75 -4.27 -16.20
N GLN A 66 2.81 -3.38 -16.53
CA GLN A 66 3.00 -2.41 -17.61
C GLN A 66 4.12 -1.41 -17.31
N LEU A 67 4.16 -0.85 -16.10
CA LEU A 67 5.23 0.06 -15.68
C LEU A 67 6.62 -0.60 -15.69
N VAL A 68 6.70 -1.89 -15.36
CA VAL A 68 7.95 -2.67 -15.47
C VAL A 68 8.35 -2.86 -16.92
N LYS A 69 7.40 -3.22 -17.79
CA LYS A 69 7.63 -3.40 -19.22
C LYS A 69 8.14 -2.12 -19.87
N ASP A 70 7.60 -0.97 -19.45
CA ASP A 70 8.00 0.35 -19.95
C ASP A 70 9.31 0.86 -19.30
N GLY A 71 9.89 0.10 -18.38
CA GLY A 71 11.16 0.41 -17.72
C GLY A 71 11.09 1.52 -16.66
N ILE A 72 9.89 1.97 -16.30
CA ILE A 72 9.66 3.05 -15.33
C ILE A 72 9.99 2.59 -13.91
N ILE A 73 9.62 1.35 -13.57
CA ILE A 73 9.90 0.73 -12.28
C ILE A 73 10.64 -0.58 -12.49
N ARG A 74 11.52 -0.94 -11.54
CA ARG A 74 12.20 -2.24 -11.53
C ARG A 74 11.67 -3.05 -10.36
N LYS A 75 11.31 -4.30 -10.58
CA LYS A 75 11.06 -5.23 -9.48
C LYS A 75 12.40 -5.43 -8.75
N GLN A 76 12.44 -5.12 -7.47
CA GLN A 76 13.55 -5.56 -6.64
C GLN A 76 13.41 -7.08 -6.48
N GLU A 77 14.39 -7.83 -7.00
CA GLU A 77 14.52 -9.23 -6.62
C GLU A 77 14.86 -9.30 -5.13
N PRO A 78 14.33 -10.28 -4.38
CA PRO A 78 14.68 -10.45 -2.98
C PRO A 78 16.19 -10.61 -2.86
N LYS A 79 16.85 -9.60 -2.30
CA LYS A 79 18.26 -9.69 -1.94
C LYS A 79 18.32 -10.50 -0.64
N ASP A 80 18.98 -11.65 -0.72
CA ASP A 80 19.39 -12.53 0.37
C ASP A 80 18.34 -13.57 0.83
N ALA A 81 18.19 -14.64 0.04
CA ALA A 81 18.23 -15.97 0.64
C ALA A 81 19.64 -16.15 1.24
N ALA A 82 19.80 -15.80 2.52
CA ALA A 82 21.05 -15.98 3.23
C ALA A 82 21.51 -17.46 3.11
N PRO A 83 22.79 -17.72 2.80
CA PRO A 83 23.29 -19.09 2.75
C PRO A 83 23.14 -19.74 4.14
N PRO A 84 22.84 -21.05 4.21
CA PRO A 84 22.70 -21.74 5.49
C PRO A 84 23.99 -21.61 6.28
N VAL A 85 23.87 -21.17 7.53
CA VAL A 85 24.95 -21.19 8.51
C VAL A 85 25.25 -22.66 8.80
N GLU A 86 26.34 -23.18 8.24
CA GLU A 86 26.86 -24.51 8.51
C GLU A 86 27.46 -24.50 9.93
N ASN A 87 26.97 -25.38 10.80
CA ASN A 87 27.51 -25.64 12.14
C ASN A 87 28.47 -26.82 12.09
#